data_AF-A0A7X3VGD7-F1
#
_entry.id   AF-A0A7X3VGD7-F1
#
_cell.length_a   1.000
_cell.length_b   1.000
_cell.length_c   1.000
_cell.angle_alpha   90.00
_cell.angle_beta   90.00
_cell.angle_gamma   90.00
#
_symmetry.space_group_name_H-M   'P 1'
#
loop_
_entity.id
_entity.type
_entity.pdbx_description
1 polymer ?
#
loop_
_entity_poly.entity_id
_entity_poly.type
_entity_poly.pdbx_seq_one_letter_code
_entity_poly.pdbx_strand_id
1 'polypeptide(L)' 'MAGIIFVVACAWVIGTCAVLGYGQPVHSIGGIPNWALWGIFLPWLACFAVNTWYSLIFIHDEDEPNEPPPAGKVE' A
#
# COMPACT_ATOMS: atom_id res chain seq x y z
N MET A 1 14.95 -4.71 -6.11
CA MET A 1 13.58 -5.09 -5.69
C MET A 1 12.56 -3.99 -6.04
N ALA A 2 12.78 -2.72 -5.68
CA ALA A 2 11.86 -1.62 -5.99
C ALA A 2 11.48 -1.47 -7.49
N GLY A 3 12.42 -1.68 -8.42
CA GLY A 3 12.14 -1.57 -9.85
C GLY A 3 11.17 -2.62 -10.41
N ILE A 4 11.15 -3.83 -9.84
CA ILE A 4 10.22 -4.90 -10.27
C ILE A 4 8.79 -4.55 -9.85
N ILE A 5 8.64 -4.04 -8.62
CA ILE A 5 7.35 -3.59 -8.08
C ILE A 5 6.77 -2.48 -8.96
N PHE A 6 7.61 -1.54 -9.39
CA PHE A 6 7.20 -0.47 -10.31
C PHE A 6 6.71 -1.02 -11.65
N VAL A 7 7.45 -1.93 -12.28
CA VAL A 7 7.06 -2.49 -13.59
C VAL A 7 5.76 -3.29 -13.51
N VAL A 8 5.56 -4.07 -12.44
CA VAL A 8 4.32 -4.82 -12.21
C VAL A 8 3.14 -3.87 -11.97
N ALA A 9 3.34 -2.80 -11.19
CA ALA A 9 2.31 -1.78 -10.99
C ALA A 9 1.94 -1.05 -12.29
N CYS A 10 2.94 -0.67 -13.10
CA CYS A 10 2.70 -0.09 -14.42
C CYS A 10 1.93 -1.04 -15.34
N ALA A 11 2.33 -2.31 -15.41
CA ALA A 11 1.64 -3.31 -16.22
C ALA A 11 0.19 -3.52 -15.77
N TRP A 12 -0.07 -3.50 -14.46
CA TRP A 12 -1.41 -3.62 -13.89
C TRP A 12 -2.30 -2.44 -14.26
N VAL A 13 -1.83 -1.20 -14.09
CA VAL A 13 -2.58 0.01 -14.44
C VAL A 13 -2.85 0.07 -15.94
N ILE A 14 -1.85 -0.20 -16.77
CA ILE A 14 -2.00 -0.18 -18.23
C ILE A 14 -2.99 -1.26 -18.68
N GLY A 15 -2.88 -2.49 -18.15
CA GLY A 15 -3.77 -3.60 -18.48
C GLY A 15 -5.22 -3.35 -18.06
N THR A 16 -5.44 -2.84 -16.85
CA THR A 16 -6.80 -2.55 -16.36
C THR A 16 -7.45 -1.39 -17.11
N CYS A 17 -6.71 -0.32 -17.43
CA CYS A 17 -7.19 0.77 -18.29
C CYS A 17 -7.48 0.29 -19.72
N ALA A 18 -6.67 -0.62 -20.27
CA ALA A 18 -6.89 -1.17 -21.61
C ALA A 18 -8.14 -2.07 -21.68
N VAL A 19 -8.35 -2.92 -20.67
CA VAL A 19 -9.46 -3.89 -20.65
C VAL A 19 -10.80 -3.26 -20.28
N LEU A 20 -10.82 -2.34 -19.30
CA LEU A 20 -12.07 -1.74 -18.81
C LEU A 20 -12.38 -0.35 -19.41
N GLY A 21 -11.39 0.33 -20.01
CA GLY A 21 -11.54 1.70 -20.50
C GLY A 21 -11.85 1.82 -21.99
N TYR A 22 -11.40 0.88 -22.84
CA TYR A 22 -11.57 0.97 -24.29
C TYR A 22 -12.81 0.23 -24.81
N GLY A 23 -13.72 0.96 -25.46
CA GLY A 23 -14.84 0.39 -26.22
C GLY A 23 -15.98 -0.21 -25.40
N GLN A 24 -15.99 -0.02 -24.07
CA GLN A 24 -17.07 -0.48 -23.19
C GLN A 24 -17.81 0.73 -22.58
N PRO A 25 -19.15 0.68 -22.45
CA PRO A 25 -19.88 1.71 -21.71
C PRO A 25 -19.33 1.76 -20.29
N VAL A 26 -19.02 2.96 -19.81
CA VAL A 26 -18.40 3.20 -18.50
C VAL A 26 -19.36 2.71 -17.41
N HIS A 27 -19.19 1.46 -16.98
CA HIS A 27 -20.00 0.87 -15.93
C HIS A 27 -19.54 1.51 -14.61
N SER A 28 -20.46 2.14 -13.90
CA SER A 28 -20.19 2.78 -12.62
C SER A 28 -20.85 2.00 -11.49
N ILE A 29 -20.06 1.57 -10.51
CA ILE A 29 -20.57 0.94 -9.29
C ILE A 29 -20.67 2.06 -8.26
N GLY A 30 -21.91 2.41 -7.85
CA GLY A 30 -22.13 3.46 -6.86
C GLY A 30 -21.69 4.86 -7.28
N GLY A 31 -21.62 5.14 -8.59
CA GLY A 31 -21.17 6.43 -9.14
C GLY A 31 -19.68 6.52 -9.46
N ILE A 32 -18.88 5.51 -9.10
CA ILE A 32 -17.44 5.46 -9.40
C ILE A 32 -17.22 4.53 -10.60
N PRO A 33 -16.43 4.95 -11.61
CA PRO A 33 -16.16 4.10 -12.76
C PRO A 33 -15.36 2.85 -12.37
N ASN A 34 -15.78 1.70 -12.91
CA ASN A 34 -15.21 0.40 -12.54
C ASN A 34 -13.71 0.31 -12.84
N TRP A 35 -13.23 0.96 -13.90
CA TRP A 35 -11.80 1.01 -14.23
C TRP A 35 -10.96 1.67 -13.12
N ALA A 36 -11.51 2.66 -12.39
CA ALA A 36 -10.81 3.30 -11.28
C ALA A 36 -10.78 2.40 -10.04
N LEU A 37 -11.87 1.69 -9.77
CA LEU A 37 -11.94 0.69 -8.70
C LEU A 37 -10.93 -0.45 -8.93
N TRP A 38 -10.92 -1.06 -10.11
CA TRP A 38 -10.04 -2.21 -10.36
C TRP A 38 -8.60 -1.80 -10.72
N GLY A 39 -8.42 -0.66 -11.36
CA GLY A 39 -7.11 -0.18 -11.81
C GLY A 39 -6.32 0.62 -10.77
N ILE A 40 -7.00 1.32 -9.84
CA ILE A 40 -6.34 2.22 -8.87
C ILE A 40 -6.53 1.72 -7.44
N PHE A 41 -7.77 1.39 -7.05
CA PHE A 41 -8.06 1.01 -5.67
C PHE A 41 -7.42 -0.33 -5.28
N LEU A 42 -7.42 -1.31 -6.18
CA LEU A 42 -6.82 -2.64 -5.93
C LEU A 42 -5.30 -2.59 -5.73
N PRO A 43 -4.48 -1.95 -6.59
CA PRO A 43 -3.04 -1.83 -6.32
C PRO A 43 -2.73 -0.96 -5.11
N TRP A 44 -3.54 0.07 -4.82
CA TRP A 44 -3.42 0.84 -3.58
C TRP A 44 -3.58 -0.05 -2.34
N LEU A 45 -4.62 -0.89 -2.34
CA LEU A 45 -4.91 -1.80 -1.23
C LEU A 45 -3.84 -2.89 -1.08
N ALA A 46 -3.27 -3.36 -2.19
CA ALA A 46 -2.13 -4.27 -2.19
C ALA A 46 -0.89 -3.62 -1.55
N CYS A 47 -0.55 -2.38 -1.92
CA CYS A 47 0.54 -1.63 -1.30
C CYS A 47 0.31 -1.43 0.20
N PHE A 48 -0.92 -1.04 0.59
CA PHE A 48 -1.29 -0.87 1.98
C PHE A 48 -1.13 -2.17 2.76
N ALA A 49 -1.66 -3.29 2.24
CA ALA A 49 -1.57 -4.59 2.89
C ALA A 49 -0.12 -5.06 3.06
N VAL A 50 0.73 -4.88 2.04
CA VAL A 50 2.16 -5.22 2.13
C VAL A 50 2.87 -4.35 3.16
N ASN A 51 2.58 -3.05 3.19
CA ASN A 51 3.17 -2.14 4.17
C ASN A 51 2.75 -2.53 5.59
N THR A 52 1.46 -2.76 5.82
CA THR A 52 0.93 -3.20 7.11
C THR A 52 1.54 -4.53 7.54
N TRP A 53 1.57 -5.53 6.64
CA TRP A 53 2.19 -6.82 6.91
C TRP A 53 3.65 -6.67 7.32
N TYR A 54 4.42 -5.88 6.55
CA TYR A 54 5.83 -5.67 6.82
C TYR A 54 6.05 -4.98 8.17
N SER A 55 5.30 -3.92 8.46
CA SER A 55 5.38 -3.23 9.74
C SER A 55 5.05 -4.15 10.92
N LEU A 56 4.06 -5.02 10.80
CA LEU A 56 3.67 -5.91 11.91
C LEU A 56 4.66 -7.05 12.18
N ILE A 57 5.38 -7.51 11.16
CA ILE A 57 6.28 -8.67 11.29
C ILE A 57 7.73 -8.24 11.55
N PHE A 58 8.18 -7.16 10.92
CA PHE A 58 9.60 -6.78 10.88
C PHE A 58 9.96 -5.58 11.75
N ILE A 59 9.00 -4.72 12.12
CA ILE A 59 9.28 -3.65 13.09
C ILE A 59 9.14 -4.26 14.48
N HIS A 60 10.27 -4.56 15.11
CA HIS A 60 10.36 -4.73 16.55
C HIS A 60 10.95 -3.46 17.15
N ASP A 61 10.52 -3.10 18.36
CA ASP A 61 11.18 -2.05 19.14
C ASP A 61 12.62 -2.51 19.39
N GLU A 62 13.59 -1.80 18.81
CA GLU A 62 14.98 -1.94 19.23
C GLU A 62 15.12 -1.21 20.57
N ASP A 63 15.53 -1.92 21.61
CA ASP A 63 15.82 -1.33 22.92
C ASP A 63 16.85 -0.19 22.74
N GLU A 64 16.40 1.06 22.87
CA GLU A 64 17.27 2.22 22.74
C GLU A 64 18.31 2.18 23.89
N PRO A 65 19.62 2.03 23.61
CA PRO A 65 20.61 1.79 24.66
C PRO A 65 20.92 3.01 25.54
N ASN A 66 20.17 4.12 25.40
CA ASN A 66 20.48 5.42 26.00
C ASN A 66 19.31 6.07 26.75
N GLU A 67 18.44 5.31 27.42
CA GLU A 67 17.59 5.90 28.46
C GLU A 67 18.41 6.07 29.76
N PRO A 68 18.77 7.30 30.18
CA PRO A 68 19.38 7.50 31.49
C PRO A 68 18.39 7.05 32.58
N PRO A 69 18.86 6.40 33.65
CA PRO A 69 17.98 5.85 34.67
C PRO A 69 17.07 6.94 35.24
N PRO A 70 15.77 6.65 35.47
CA PRO A 70 14.84 7.63 36.00
C PRO A 70 15.41 8.13 37.33
N ALA A 71 15.55 9.46 37.45
CA ALA A 71 16.08 10.12 38.63
C ALA A 71 15.28 9.66 39.85
N GLY A 72 15.81 8.67 40.55
CA GLY A 72 15.28 8.18 41.81
C GLY A 72 15.19 9.36 42.75
N LYS A 73 14.01 9.51 43.37
CA LYS A 73 13.82 10.46 44.47
C LYS A 73 14.90 10.16 45.52
N VAL A 74 15.74 11.15 45.75
CA VAL A 74 16.75 11.14 46.80
C VAL A 74 15.98 11.06 48.13
N GLU A 75 16.14 9.96 48.86
CA GLU A 75 15.75 9.87 50.27
C GLU A 75 16.53 10.88 51.13
#